data_AF-A0A9P6H8U3-F1
#
_entry.id   AF-A0A9P6H8U3-F1
#
_cell.length_a   1.000
_cell.length_b   1.000
_cell.length_c   1.000
_cell.angle_alpha   90.00
_cell.angle_beta   90.00
_cell.angle_gamma   90.00
#
_symmetry.space_group_name_H-M   'P 1'
#
loop_
_entity.id
_entity.type
_entity.pdbx_description
1 polymer ?
#
loop_
_entity_poly.entity_id
_entity_poly.type
_entity_poly.pdbx_seq_one_letter_code
_entity_poly.pdbx_strand_id
1 'polypeptide(L)'
;MSSSSPANTTECFETDFINAFVTYGVSKSMVNCLNLTEIKRYVAAYCTKPPSDDDCPFDFCPNPEIAGPLVRIANYVTTFCVAVLVFYSPRRVKEAFWSQVLTIYSLLLTCLIAIIRQDLTRFHALVVLALVLSPITIYFVGYSIRSFWSTHHRLENLLGRENYFRRSVVLFSGLAWLAIFIYTYLPKGVRNFAQASCKGRTAIEGFYLTIPFQYLWDWAVLYQVVYPVIIFAVPLATIIAAWIMAIVRKREEIWPPGEPYRPRFVKVWRTVGYYYPLIQFISVVAFPMGYWIAVVELCTYGTQDNAFSLSFGQVFALFVAVPPLIQVTQLLGKTWYWFRGLSWVQRIAGPPPERPDETKRGSYFELPE
;
A
#
# COMPACT_ATOMS: atom_id res chain seq x y z
N MET A 1 -17.85 47.72 -22.57
CA MET A 1 -17.60 46.30 -22.29
C MET A 1 -18.11 46.01 -20.90
N SER A 2 -19.35 45.54 -20.78
CA SER A 2 -19.94 45.13 -19.51
C SER A 2 -19.35 43.78 -19.13
N SER A 3 -18.54 43.75 -18.08
CA SER A 3 -18.16 42.51 -17.40
C SER A 3 -19.42 41.93 -16.79
N SER A 4 -20.08 41.04 -17.53
CA SER A 4 -21.12 40.18 -16.99
C SER A 4 -20.50 39.43 -15.81
N SER A 5 -21.02 39.70 -14.61
CA SER A 5 -20.71 38.92 -13.41
C SER A 5 -20.75 37.44 -13.79
N PRO A 6 -19.73 36.61 -13.45
CA PRO A 6 -19.78 35.19 -13.74
C PRO A 6 -21.05 34.65 -13.09
N ALA A 7 -22.02 34.24 -13.92
CA ALA A 7 -23.23 33.60 -13.47
C ALA A 7 -22.82 32.50 -12.49
N ASN A 8 -23.52 32.43 -11.36
CA ASN A 8 -23.21 31.56 -10.25
C ASN A 8 -23.13 30.12 -10.79
N THR A 9 -21.91 29.60 -10.98
CA THR A 9 -21.65 28.42 -11.82
C THR A 9 -22.39 27.18 -11.35
N THR A 10 -22.82 27.16 -10.08
CA THR A 10 -23.66 26.12 -9.48
C THR A 10 -25.06 26.05 -10.08
N GLU A 11 -25.67 27.17 -10.52
CA GLU A 11 -27.02 27.18 -11.10
C GLU A 11 -27.09 26.42 -12.43
N CYS A 12 -26.00 26.40 -13.20
CA CYS A 12 -25.92 25.61 -14.43
C CYS A 12 -26.07 24.09 -14.18
N PHE A 13 -25.81 23.61 -12.96
CA PHE A 13 -25.81 22.17 -12.64
C PHE A 13 -27.08 21.70 -11.92
N GLU A 14 -27.84 22.58 -11.27
CA GLU A 14 -29.02 22.19 -10.47
C GLU A 14 -30.32 22.02 -11.29
N THR A 15 -30.55 22.81 -12.34
CA THR A 15 -31.91 22.93 -12.93
C THR A 15 -32.27 21.89 -14.00
N ASP A 16 -31.32 21.18 -14.62
CA ASP A 16 -31.58 20.31 -15.79
C ASP A 16 -31.23 18.84 -15.62
N PHE A 17 -30.87 18.42 -14.39
CA PHE A 17 -30.36 17.08 -14.13
C PHE A 17 -31.42 15.97 -14.36
N ILE A 18 -32.70 16.27 -14.13
CA ILE A 18 -33.81 15.30 -14.23
C ILE A 18 -34.01 14.80 -15.67
N ASN A 19 -33.70 15.61 -16.69
CA ASN A 19 -33.86 15.22 -18.09
C ASN A 19 -32.60 14.59 -18.72
N ALA A 20 -31.43 14.74 -18.07
CA ALA A 20 -30.16 14.22 -18.59
C ALA A 20 -29.95 12.72 -18.31
N PHE A 21 -30.67 12.13 -17.35
CA PHE A 21 -30.50 10.72 -16.98
C PHE A 21 -30.91 9.70 -18.07
N VAL A 22 -31.70 10.13 -19.06
CA VAL A 22 -32.28 9.24 -20.08
C VAL A 22 -31.37 9.08 -21.32
N THR A 23 -30.38 9.95 -21.49
CA THR A 23 -29.39 9.85 -22.55
C THR A 23 -28.03 10.15 -21.96
N TYR A 24 -27.03 9.29 -22.17
CA TYR A 24 -25.61 9.47 -21.79
C TYR A 24 -24.94 10.71 -22.45
N GLY A 25 -25.67 11.79 -22.69
CA GLY A 25 -25.24 13.03 -23.31
C GLY A 25 -25.41 14.19 -22.34
N VAL A 26 -24.39 15.06 -22.30
CA VAL A 26 -24.46 16.37 -21.65
C VAL A 26 -25.69 17.11 -22.18
N SER A 27 -26.56 17.63 -21.31
CA SER A 27 -27.75 18.34 -21.76
C SER A 27 -27.33 19.58 -22.58
N LYS A 28 -28.07 19.88 -23.65
CA LYS A 28 -27.78 21.05 -24.51
C LYS A 28 -27.81 22.37 -23.72
N SER A 29 -28.64 22.44 -22.68
CA SER A 29 -28.74 23.61 -21.81
C SER A 29 -27.47 23.82 -20.97
N MET A 30 -26.84 22.77 -20.46
CA MET A 30 -25.58 22.86 -19.71
C MET A 30 -24.39 23.21 -20.61
N VAL A 31 -24.32 22.63 -21.82
CA VAL A 31 -23.32 23.00 -22.84
C VAL A 31 -23.43 24.48 -23.21
N ASN A 32 -24.67 24.97 -23.38
CA ASN A 32 -24.93 26.37 -23.67
C ASN A 32 -24.61 27.30 -22.48
N CYS A 33 -24.83 26.84 -21.23
CA CYS A 33 -24.53 27.60 -20.01
C CYS A 33 -23.03 27.85 -19.83
N LEU A 34 -22.20 26.82 -20.06
CA LEU A 34 -20.75 26.90 -19.87
C LEU A 34 -19.98 27.22 -21.16
N ASN A 35 -20.65 27.22 -22.32
CA ASN A 35 -20.04 27.37 -23.64
C ASN A 35 -18.85 26.40 -23.88
N LEU A 36 -18.97 25.16 -23.37
CA LEU A 36 -17.95 24.12 -23.47
C LEU A 36 -18.39 23.05 -24.48
N THR A 37 -17.77 23.03 -25.65
CA THR A 37 -18.07 22.05 -26.71
C THR A 37 -17.36 20.69 -26.52
N GLU A 38 -16.30 20.65 -25.70
CA GLU A 38 -15.53 19.45 -25.41
C GLU A 38 -15.94 18.80 -24.09
N ILE A 39 -16.31 17.51 -24.14
CA ILE A 39 -16.76 16.75 -22.95
C ILE A 39 -15.71 16.71 -21.83
N LYS A 40 -14.41 16.72 -22.19
CA LYS A 40 -13.30 16.71 -21.21
C LYS A 40 -13.24 18.00 -20.40
N ARG A 41 -13.43 19.16 -21.06
CA ARG A 41 -13.45 20.46 -20.37
C ARG A 41 -14.68 20.58 -19.49
N TYR A 42 -15.78 20.02 -19.94
CA TYR A 42 -17.01 19.94 -19.16
C TYR A 42 -16.83 19.12 -17.88
N VAL A 43 -16.29 17.89 -17.96
CA VAL A 43 -16.02 17.06 -16.77
C VAL A 43 -15.02 17.75 -15.83
N ALA A 44 -13.98 18.39 -16.38
CA ALA A 44 -13.03 19.16 -15.58
C ALA A 44 -13.72 20.33 -14.84
N ALA A 45 -14.62 21.06 -15.50
CA ALA A 45 -15.39 22.14 -14.87
C ALA A 45 -16.34 21.61 -13.79
N TYR A 46 -17.06 20.52 -14.07
CA TYR A 46 -17.91 19.83 -13.09
C TYR A 46 -17.12 19.42 -11.84
N CYS A 47 -15.91 18.91 -12.01
CA CYS A 47 -15.06 18.48 -10.90
C CYS A 47 -14.43 19.61 -10.08
N THR A 48 -14.57 20.87 -10.49
CA THR A 48 -14.13 21.99 -9.64
C THR A 48 -15.05 22.21 -8.44
N LYS A 49 -16.34 21.87 -8.56
CA LYS A 49 -17.33 21.99 -7.49
C LYS A 49 -18.49 21.03 -7.75
N PRO A 50 -18.27 19.71 -7.58
CA PRO A 50 -19.30 18.74 -7.87
C PRO A 50 -20.45 18.88 -6.85
N PRO A 51 -21.72 18.80 -7.28
CA PRO A 51 -22.86 18.77 -6.36
C PRO A 51 -22.79 17.56 -5.42
N SER A 52 -23.31 17.72 -4.20
CA SER A 52 -23.27 16.67 -3.17
C SER A 52 -24.18 15.47 -3.50
N ASP A 53 -25.28 15.71 -4.21
CA ASP A 53 -26.44 14.81 -4.28
C ASP A 53 -26.78 14.26 -5.67
N ASP A 54 -25.79 14.14 -6.56
CA ASP A 54 -26.02 13.84 -7.98
C ASP A 54 -25.76 12.38 -8.42
N ASP A 55 -25.52 11.47 -7.47
CA ASP A 55 -25.24 10.04 -7.72
C ASP A 55 -24.04 9.77 -8.68
N CYS A 56 -23.16 10.75 -8.94
CA CYS A 56 -21.96 10.67 -9.80
C CYS A 56 -22.22 10.15 -11.23
N PRO A 57 -22.86 10.92 -12.13
CA PRO A 57 -23.12 10.50 -13.50
C PRO A 57 -21.84 10.33 -14.35
N PHE A 58 -20.75 11.02 -13.97
CA PHE A 58 -19.49 11.05 -14.71
C PHE A 58 -18.35 10.28 -14.01
N ASP A 59 -18.71 9.34 -13.12
CA ASP A 59 -17.78 8.68 -12.20
C ASP A 59 -17.20 9.65 -11.14
N PHE A 60 -16.31 9.14 -10.28
CA PHE A 60 -15.63 9.96 -9.28
C PHE A 60 -14.73 11.01 -9.94
N CYS A 61 -14.78 12.24 -9.44
CA CYS A 61 -13.89 13.29 -9.89
C CYS A 61 -12.43 12.97 -9.54
N PRO A 62 -11.50 12.97 -10.51
CA PRO A 62 -10.14 12.51 -10.29
C PRO A 62 -9.38 13.43 -9.35
N ASN A 63 -8.55 12.85 -8.48
CA ASN A 63 -7.63 13.57 -7.61
C ASN A 63 -6.19 13.07 -7.80
N PRO A 64 -5.47 13.61 -8.80
CA PRO A 64 -4.13 13.13 -9.16
C PRO A 64 -3.06 13.43 -8.10
N GLU A 65 -3.32 14.35 -7.16
CA GLU A 65 -2.40 14.66 -6.06
C GLU A 65 -2.37 13.57 -5.00
N ILE A 66 -3.46 12.81 -4.87
CA ILE A 66 -3.64 11.81 -3.82
C ILE A 66 -3.62 10.40 -4.39
N ALA A 67 -4.42 10.15 -5.42
CA ALA A 67 -4.58 8.84 -6.04
C ALA A 67 -3.79 8.69 -7.34
N GLY A 68 -3.05 9.71 -7.77
CA GLY A 68 -2.34 9.66 -9.05
C GLY A 68 -1.27 8.55 -9.13
N PRO A 69 -0.97 8.04 -10.35
CA PRO A 69 -0.14 6.86 -10.54
C PRO A 69 1.27 7.03 -9.99
N LEU A 70 1.85 8.23 -10.11
CA LEU A 70 3.20 8.49 -9.57
C LEU A 70 3.23 8.49 -8.04
N VAL A 71 2.18 8.96 -7.36
CA VAL A 71 2.09 8.87 -5.89
C VAL A 71 2.03 7.42 -5.46
N ARG A 72 1.20 6.60 -6.14
CA ARG A 72 1.08 5.16 -5.87
C ARG A 72 2.39 4.43 -6.10
N ILE A 73 3.02 4.61 -7.27
CA ILE A 73 4.32 4.01 -7.62
C ILE A 73 5.40 4.41 -6.61
N ALA A 74 5.48 5.70 -6.25
CA ALA A 74 6.45 6.17 -5.27
C ALA A 74 6.23 5.51 -3.90
N ASN A 75 4.98 5.39 -3.45
CA ASN A 75 4.65 4.69 -2.21
C ASN A 75 5.00 3.19 -2.28
N TYR A 76 4.76 2.52 -3.41
CA TYR A 76 5.12 1.11 -3.63
C TYR A 76 6.63 0.91 -3.53
N VAL A 77 7.41 1.72 -4.25
CA VAL A 77 8.87 1.66 -4.26
C VAL A 77 9.43 1.95 -2.88
N THR A 78 8.97 3.01 -2.22
CA THR A 78 9.41 3.40 -0.87
C THR A 78 9.13 2.28 0.13
N THR A 79 7.90 1.79 0.18
CA THR A 79 7.47 0.72 1.09
C THR A 79 8.26 -0.57 0.85
N PHE A 80 8.45 -0.96 -0.42
CA PHE A 80 9.21 -2.16 -0.77
C PHE A 80 10.68 -2.04 -0.39
N CYS A 81 11.32 -0.91 -0.70
CA CYS A 81 12.71 -0.67 -0.36
C CYS A 81 12.95 -0.64 1.15
N VAL A 82 12.06 0.01 1.91
CA VAL A 82 12.11 0.01 3.38
C VAL A 82 11.92 -1.40 3.93
N ALA A 83 11.02 -2.20 3.37
CA ALA A 83 10.83 -3.59 3.79
C ALA A 83 12.08 -4.45 3.53
N VAL A 84 12.75 -4.26 2.38
CA VAL A 84 14.05 -4.88 2.08
C VAL A 84 15.10 -4.44 3.12
N LEU A 85 15.18 -3.16 3.45
CA LEU A 85 16.13 -2.65 4.45
C LEU A 85 15.85 -3.19 5.86
N VAL A 86 14.59 -3.23 6.29
CA VAL A 86 14.18 -3.85 7.56
C VAL A 86 14.59 -5.33 7.59
N PHE A 87 14.43 -6.02 6.47
CA PHE A 87 14.71 -7.46 6.38
C PHE A 87 16.20 -7.79 6.20
N TYR A 88 17.02 -6.94 5.61
CA TYR A 88 18.41 -7.29 5.32
C TYR A 88 19.44 -6.42 6.05
N SER A 89 19.13 -5.16 6.35
CA SER A 89 20.07 -4.24 7.00
C SER A 89 19.36 -3.36 8.04
N PRO A 90 18.94 -3.94 9.19
CA PRO A 90 18.21 -3.21 10.22
C PRO A 90 19.01 -2.07 10.87
N ARG A 91 20.34 -2.02 10.67
CA ARG A 91 21.18 -0.89 11.11
C ARG A 91 21.03 0.34 10.23
N ARG A 92 20.92 0.14 8.91
CA ARG A 92 20.80 1.23 7.91
C ARG A 92 19.38 1.74 7.74
N VAL A 93 18.40 1.03 8.29
CA VAL A 93 16.97 1.38 8.17
C VAL A 93 16.62 2.75 8.75
N LYS A 94 17.44 3.34 9.65
CA LYS A 94 17.11 4.59 10.35
C LYS A 94 16.79 5.75 9.40
N GLU A 95 17.51 5.85 8.29
CA GLU A 95 17.30 6.90 7.30
C GLU A 95 16.05 6.63 6.44
N ALA A 96 15.90 5.42 5.91
CA ALA A 96 14.73 5.03 5.13
C ALA A 96 13.44 5.02 5.97
N PHE A 97 13.52 4.78 7.28
CA PHE A 97 12.41 4.86 8.22
C PHE A 97 11.75 6.24 8.19
N TRP A 98 12.54 7.32 8.19
CA TRP A 98 11.98 8.67 8.14
C TRP A 98 11.32 8.98 6.80
N SER A 99 11.86 8.49 5.68
CA SER A 99 11.19 8.58 4.37
C SER A 99 9.81 7.90 4.41
N GLN A 100 9.70 6.69 4.97
CA GLN A 100 8.41 6.01 5.11
C GLN A 100 7.43 6.77 6.01
N VAL A 101 7.89 7.23 7.18
CA VAL A 101 7.05 7.97 8.13
C VAL A 101 6.56 9.28 7.52
N LEU A 102 7.44 10.03 6.83
CA LEU A 102 7.07 11.26 6.14
C LEU A 102 6.04 11.01 5.03
N THR A 103 6.18 9.93 4.25
CA THR A 103 5.18 9.53 3.24
C THR A 103 3.83 9.24 3.89
N ILE A 104 3.80 8.49 4.99
CA ILE A 104 2.56 8.17 5.72
C ILE A 104 1.88 9.45 6.22
N TYR A 105 2.62 10.32 6.90
CA TYR A 105 2.05 11.57 7.41
C TYR A 105 1.62 12.53 6.31
N SER A 106 2.38 12.61 5.21
CA SER A 106 2.00 13.42 4.05
C SER A 106 0.65 12.97 3.49
N LEU A 107 0.45 11.66 3.30
CA LEU A 107 -0.81 11.09 2.83
C LEU A 107 -1.96 11.32 3.83
N LEU A 108 -1.75 11.07 5.13
CA LEU A 108 -2.78 11.25 6.16
C LEU A 108 -3.17 12.73 6.32
N LEU A 109 -2.21 13.65 6.35
CA LEU A 109 -2.47 15.08 6.47
C LEU A 109 -3.13 15.66 5.23
N THR A 110 -2.68 15.27 4.03
CA THR A 110 -3.31 15.70 2.77
C THR A 110 -4.75 15.22 2.70
N CYS A 111 -5.00 13.95 3.06
CA CYS A 111 -6.35 13.41 3.16
C CYS A 111 -7.21 14.18 4.17
N LEU A 112 -6.70 14.43 5.37
CA LEU A 112 -7.41 15.20 6.39
C LEU A 112 -7.76 16.62 5.92
N ILE A 113 -6.81 17.34 5.33
CA ILE A 113 -7.02 18.70 4.81
C ILE A 113 -8.06 18.68 3.68
N ALA A 114 -7.98 17.71 2.76
CA ALA A 114 -8.92 17.59 1.66
C ALA A 114 -10.34 17.22 2.14
N ILE A 115 -10.47 16.43 3.21
CA ILE A 115 -11.75 16.17 3.89
C ILE A 115 -12.30 17.46 4.51
N ILE A 116 -11.47 18.23 5.22
CA ILE A 116 -11.90 19.50 5.85
C ILE A 116 -12.39 20.50 4.80
N ARG A 117 -11.74 20.54 3.63
CA ARG A 117 -12.12 21.42 2.52
C ARG A 117 -13.30 20.92 1.67
N GLN A 118 -13.80 19.71 1.93
CA GLN A 118 -14.81 19.06 1.11
C GLN A 118 -14.37 18.84 -0.36
N ASP A 119 -13.05 18.69 -0.59
CA ASP A 119 -12.45 18.49 -1.92
C ASP A 119 -12.17 17.00 -2.19
N LEU A 120 -12.38 16.13 -1.20
CA LEU A 120 -12.08 14.70 -1.29
C LEU A 120 -13.36 13.87 -1.36
N THR A 121 -13.44 12.95 -2.32
CA THR A 121 -14.51 11.94 -2.31
C THR A 121 -14.18 10.82 -1.32
N ARG A 122 -15.20 10.11 -0.86
CA ARG A 122 -15.03 8.96 0.05
C ARG A 122 -14.12 7.87 -0.54
N PHE A 123 -14.20 7.67 -1.86
CA PHE A 123 -13.35 6.72 -2.58
C PHE A 123 -11.86 7.05 -2.43
N HIS A 124 -11.47 8.30 -2.69
CA HIS A 124 -10.08 8.74 -2.58
C HIS A 124 -9.56 8.63 -1.14
N ALA A 125 -10.40 8.92 -0.14
CA ALA A 125 -10.05 8.71 1.26
C ALA A 125 -9.73 7.24 1.56
N LEU A 126 -10.51 6.29 1.02
CA LEU A 126 -10.23 4.85 1.15
C LEU A 126 -8.93 4.47 0.45
N VAL A 127 -8.68 4.96 -0.77
CA VAL A 127 -7.41 4.72 -1.49
C VAL A 127 -6.21 5.18 -0.65
N VAL A 128 -6.28 6.36 -0.03
CA VAL A 128 -5.24 6.82 0.90
C VAL A 128 -5.08 5.88 2.08
N LEU A 129 -6.19 5.46 2.69
CA LEU A 129 -6.15 4.54 3.82
C LEU A 129 -5.52 3.18 3.42
N ALA A 130 -5.77 2.67 2.21
CA ALA A 130 -5.02 1.50 1.71
C ALA A 130 -3.54 1.79 1.53
N LEU A 131 -3.19 2.92 0.90
CA LEU A 131 -1.81 3.27 0.64
C LEU A 131 -1.00 3.39 1.94
N VAL A 132 -1.61 3.91 3.00
CA VAL A 132 -1.00 4.00 4.34
C VAL A 132 -0.97 2.64 5.04
N LEU A 133 -2.02 1.82 4.89
CA LEU A 133 -2.11 0.46 5.45
C LEU A 133 -1.26 -0.56 4.66
N SER A 134 -0.01 -0.21 4.41
CA SER A 134 0.94 -1.11 3.77
C SER A 134 1.50 -2.13 4.78
N PRO A 135 2.00 -3.29 4.30
CA PRO A 135 2.59 -4.31 5.18
C PRO A 135 3.70 -3.76 6.10
N ILE A 136 4.51 -2.81 5.63
CA ILE A 136 5.58 -2.22 6.45
C ILE A 136 5.02 -1.31 7.55
N THR A 137 3.94 -0.57 7.29
CA THR A 137 3.29 0.28 8.29
C THR A 137 2.70 -0.58 9.39
N ILE A 138 1.99 -1.66 9.04
CA ILE A 138 1.46 -2.64 10.01
C ILE A 138 2.61 -3.23 10.82
N TYR A 139 3.73 -3.58 10.16
CA TYR A 139 4.93 -4.10 10.83
C TYR A 139 5.50 -3.09 11.83
N PHE A 140 5.65 -1.81 11.46
CA PHE A 140 6.15 -0.78 12.36
C PHE A 140 5.21 -0.50 13.54
N VAL A 141 3.90 -0.43 13.31
CA VAL A 141 2.91 -0.27 14.39
C VAL A 141 2.95 -1.46 15.34
N GLY A 142 2.94 -2.69 14.81
CA GLY A 142 3.01 -3.91 15.61
C GLY A 142 4.29 -4.03 16.43
N TYR A 143 5.46 -3.67 15.87
CA TYR A 143 6.72 -3.64 16.62
C TYR A 143 6.78 -2.50 17.62
N SER A 144 6.20 -1.34 17.32
CA SER A 144 6.10 -0.23 18.28
C SER A 144 5.26 -0.64 19.50
N ILE A 145 4.14 -1.32 19.29
CA ILE A 145 3.32 -1.93 20.35
C ILE A 145 4.16 -2.98 21.10
N ARG A 146 4.76 -3.95 20.40
CA ARG A 146 5.57 -5.01 21.03
C ARG A 146 6.74 -4.45 21.87
N SER A 147 7.33 -3.33 21.48
CA SER A 147 8.47 -2.70 22.17
C SER A 147 8.17 -2.27 23.62
N PHE A 148 6.89 -2.21 24.03
CA PHE A 148 6.52 -1.98 25.42
C PHE A 148 6.79 -3.19 26.33
N TRP A 149 6.74 -4.41 25.78
CA TRP A 149 6.86 -5.65 26.57
C TRP A 149 8.15 -6.44 26.30
N SER A 150 8.79 -6.28 25.13
CA SER A 150 9.94 -7.08 24.71
C SER A 150 11.15 -6.20 24.49
N THR A 151 12.25 -6.46 25.21
CA THR A 151 13.54 -5.78 25.01
C THR A 151 14.22 -6.25 23.72
N HIS A 152 14.23 -7.57 23.47
CA HIS A 152 14.93 -8.14 22.33
C HIS A 152 14.01 -8.32 21.13
N HIS A 153 14.22 -7.50 20.11
CA HIS A 153 13.52 -7.63 18.84
C HIS A 153 14.32 -7.02 17.68
N ARG A 154 14.02 -7.44 16.44
CA ARG A 154 14.78 -7.04 15.24
C ARG A 154 14.98 -5.53 15.07
N LEU A 155 13.97 -4.74 15.43
CA LEU A 155 13.99 -3.28 15.33
C LEU A 155 14.43 -2.57 16.62
N GLU A 156 15.18 -3.23 17.52
CA GLU A 156 15.59 -2.65 18.81
C GLU A 156 16.39 -1.36 18.63
N ASN A 157 17.29 -1.31 17.64
CA ASN A 157 18.05 -0.11 17.32
C ASN A 157 17.21 1.07 16.81
N LEU A 158 15.98 0.82 16.36
CA LEU A 158 15.09 1.82 15.77
C LEU A 158 13.95 2.21 16.72
N LEU A 159 13.25 1.20 17.26
CA LEU A 159 12.03 1.29 18.07
C LEU A 159 12.22 0.72 19.48
N GLY A 160 13.46 0.48 19.92
CA GLY A 160 13.75 -0.03 21.26
C GLY A 160 13.38 0.95 22.37
N ARG A 161 13.62 0.53 23.62
CA ARG A 161 13.19 1.24 24.84
C ARG A 161 13.67 2.69 24.91
N GLU A 162 14.86 2.99 24.40
CA GLU A 162 15.42 4.35 24.42
C GLU A 162 14.82 5.29 23.36
N ASN A 163 14.17 4.76 22.33
CA ASN A 163 13.69 5.52 21.19
C ASN A 163 12.19 5.88 21.32
N TYR A 164 11.80 6.47 22.46
CA TYR A 164 10.40 6.81 22.75
C TYR A 164 9.76 7.69 21.67
N PHE A 165 10.47 8.70 21.17
CA PHE A 165 9.96 9.61 20.15
C PHE A 165 9.54 8.90 18.87
N ARG A 166 10.40 8.03 18.32
CA ARG A 166 10.12 7.29 17.07
C ARG A 166 8.92 6.37 17.22
N ARG A 167 8.81 5.69 18.36
CA ARG A 167 7.65 4.84 18.70
C ARG A 167 6.36 5.66 18.76
N SER A 168 6.37 6.79 19.46
CA SER A 168 5.19 7.66 19.60
C SER A 168 4.73 8.19 18.24
N VAL A 169 5.66 8.56 17.36
CA VAL A 169 5.35 9.01 15.99
C VAL A 169 4.67 7.89 15.19
N VAL A 170 5.20 6.66 15.22
CA VAL A 170 4.57 5.53 14.53
C VAL A 170 3.18 5.21 15.11
N LEU A 171 3.04 5.18 16.43
CA LEU A 171 1.75 4.90 17.09
C LEU A 171 0.72 5.99 16.79
N PHE A 172 1.13 7.26 16.80
CA PHE A 172 0.25 8.36 16.43
C PHE A 172 -0.19 8.26 14.96
N SER A 173 0.70 7.86 14.04
CA SER A 173 0.30 7.61 12.65
C SER A 173 -0.75 6.51 12.53
N GLY A 174 -0.65 5.44 13.33
CA GLY A 174 -1.66 4.38 13.39
C GLY A 174 -2.99 4.85 13.97
N LEU A 175 -2.96 5.69 15.02
CA LEU A 175 -4.17 6.30 15.59
C LEU A 175 -4.83 7.29 14.63
N ALA A 176 -4.06 8.12 13.93
CA ALA A 176 -4.56 9.05 12.93
C ALA A 176 -5.18 8.29 11.75
N TRP A 177 -4.54 7.21 11.28
CA TRP A 177 -5.13 6.31 10.29
C TRP A 177 -6.47 5.74 10.75
N LEU A 178 -6.53 5.23 11.99
CA LEU A 178 -7.76 4.67 12.55
C LEU A 178 -8.87 5.73 12.68
N ALA A 179 -8.53 6.96 13.07
CA ALA A 179 -9.48 8.06 13.17
C ALA A 179 -10.08 8.42 11.81
N ILE A 180 -9.25 8.55 10.76
CA ILE A 180 -9.72 8.81 9.39
C ILE A 180 -10.53 7.63 8.86
N PHE A 181 -10.11 6.40 9.16
CA PHE A 181 -10.88 5.19 8.82
C PHE A 181 -12.27 5.25 9.44
N ILE A 182 -12.39 5.41 10.77
CA ILE A 182 -13.69 5.51 11.45
C ILE A 182 -14.54 6.65 10.86
N TYR A 183 -13.94 7.84 10.66
CA TYR A 183 -14.63 8.98 10.07
C TYR A 183 -15.21 8.68 8.68
N THR A 184 -14.47 7.93 7.85
CA THR A 184 -14.90 7.53 6.50
C THR A 184 -16.13 6.60 6.51
N TYR A 185 -16.33 5.84 7.60
CA TYR A 185 -17.46 4.91 7.76
C TYR A 185 -18.66 5.48 8.55
N LEU A 186 -18.57 6.67 9.16
CA LEU A 186 -19.71 7.33 9.79
C LEU A 186 -20.86 7.56 8.77
N PRO A 187 -22.14 7.69 9.16
CA PRO A 187 -23.27 7.87 8.24
C PRO A 187 -23.27 9.23 7.50
N LYS A 188 -24.05 9.36 6.40
CA LYS A 188 -23.95 10.48 5.43
C LYS A 188 -24.19 11.87 6.05
N GLY A 189 -25.09 11.98 7.03
CA GLY A 189 -25.47 13.27 7.64
C GLY A 189 -24.38 13.97 8.46
N VAL A 190 -23.22 13.35 8.69
CA VAL A 190 -22.12 13.90 9.52
C VAL A 190 -20.88 14.23 8.67
N ARG A 191 -20.93 13.98 7.35
CA ARG A 191 -19.73 13.88 6.52
C ARG A 191 -19.50 15.09 5.61
N ASN A 192 -18.23 15.49 5.54
CA ASN A 192 -17.71 16.55 4.67
C ASN A 192 -16.97 15.95 3.47
N PHE A 193 -17.57 15.01 2.73
CA PHE A 193 -16.97 14.49 1.49
C PHE A 193 -17.58 15.17 0.28
N ALA A 194 -16.74 15.46 -0.72
CA ALA A 194 -17.23 15.72 -2.08
C ALA A 194 -18.03 14.50 -2.56
N GLN A 195 -19.11 14.73 -3.30
CA GLN A 195 -19.84 13.65 -3.98
C GLN A 195 -20.34 12.54 -3.00
N ALA A 196 -20.91 12.93 -1.85
CA ALA A 196 -21.31 12.00 -0.79
C ALA A 196 -22.47 11.07 -1.19
N SER A 197 -23.27 11.45 -2.19
CA SER A 197 -24.38 10.64 -2.70
C SER A 197 -23.90 9.43 -3.50
N CYS A 198 -22.74 9.50 -4.15
CA CYS A 198 -22.31 8.54 -5.16
C CYS A 198 -22.29 7.10 -4.65
N LYS A 199 -23.30 6.34 -5.11
CA LYS A 199 -23.52 4.93 -4.76
C LYS A 199 -22.64 3.97 -5.58
N GLY A 200 -21.79 4.50 -6.45
CA GLY A 200 -21.28 3.82 -7.65
C GLY A 200 -20.31 2.64 -7.47
N ARG A 201 -19.81 2.33 -6.27
CA ARG A 201 -18.97 1.13 -6.06
C ARG A 201 -18.98 0.69 -4.59
N THR A 202 -20.13 0.22 -4.12
CA THR A 202 -20.30 -0.49 -2.83
C THR A 202 -19.30 -1.64 -2.61
N ALA A 203 -18.69 -2.14 -3.68
CA ALA A 203 -17.58 -3.09 -3.66
C ALA A 203 -16.37 -2.64 -2.81
N ILE A 204 -16.07 -1.33 -2.75
CA ILE A 204 -14.89 -0.82 -2.05
C ILE A 204 -15.12 -0.74 -0.53
N GLU A 205 -16.36 -0.56 -0.10
CA GLU A 205 -16.73 -0.65 1.33
C GLU A 205 -16.62 -2.10 1.83
N GLY A 206 -16.91 -3.08 0.97
CA GLY A 206 -16.61 -4.49 1.24
C GLY A 206 -15.10 -4.77 1.22
N PHE A 207 -14.36 -4.22 0.27
CA PHE A 207 -12.97 -4.55 -0.02
C PHE A 207 -11.99 -4.46 1.17
N TYR A 208 -12.21 -3.57 2.14
CA TYR A 208 -11.35 -3.45 3.34
C TYR A 208 -11.79 -4.32 4.53
N LEU A 209 -13.07 -4.73 4.58
CA LEU A 209 -13.66 -5.46 5.71
C LEU A 209 -13.92 -6.93 5.39
N THR A 210 -14.37 -7.23 4.17
CA THR A 210 -14.41 -8.58 3.63
C THR A 210 -13.05 -8.88 3.01
N ILE A 211 -12.31 -9.76 3.68
CA ILE A 211 -11.05 -10.38 3.26
C ILE A 211 -10.92 -10.34 1.72
N PRO A 212 -9.87 -9.73 1.13
CA PRO A 212 -9.84 -9.52 -0.32
C PRO A 212 -9.81 -10.82 -1.14
N PHE A 213 -9.68 -11.98 -0.48
CA PHE A 213 -9.97 -13.31 -1.02
C PHE A 213 -11.43 -13.47 -1.48
N GLN A 214 -12.39 -12.93 -0.74
CA GLN A 214 -13.81 -12.93 -1.10
C GLN A 214 -14.05 -12.11 -2.37
N TYR A 215 -13.41 -10.95 -2.49
CA TYR A 215 -13.55 -10.13 -3.69
C TYR A 215 -12.83 -10.72 -4.91
N LEU A 216 -11.63 -11.30 -4.73
CA LEU A 216 -10.97 -12.04 -5.82
C LEU A 216 -11.84 -13.21 -6.29
N TRP A 217 -12.54 -13.87 -5.38
CA TRP A 217 -13.50 -14.92 -5.68
C TRP A 217 -14.71 -14.37 -6.43
N ASP A 218 -15.35 -13.32 -5.91
CA ASP A 218 -16.54 -12.72 -6.52
C ASP A 218 -16.23 -12.12 -7.89
N TRP A 219 -15.05 -11.53 -8.10
CA TRP A 219 -14.58 -11.08 -9.41
C TRP A 219 -14.31 -12.23 -10.37
N ALA A 220 -13.67 -13.30 -9.90
CA ALA A 220 -13.40 -14.48 -10.73
C ALA A 220 -14.71 -15.14 -11.17
N VAL A 221 -15.70 -15.18 -10.30
CA VAL A 221 -17.05 -15.68 -10.59
C VAL A 221 -17.79 -14.73 -11.54
N LEU A 222 -17.77 -13.43 -11.28
CA LEU A 222 -18.55 -12.43 -12.03
C LEU A 222 -18.02 -12.22 -13.46
N TYR A 223 -16.70 -12.18 -13.65
CA TYR A 223 -16.10 -11.91 -14.96
C TYR A 223 -15.64 -13.18 -15.68
N GLN A 224 -15.79 -14.37 -15.07
CA GLN A 224 -15.19 -15.63 -15.55
C GLN A 224 -13.68 -15.52 -15.81
N VAL A 225 -13.02 -14.50 -15.25
CA VAL A 225 -11.59 -14.28 -15.43
C VAL A 225 -10.89 -15.12 -14.38
N VAL A 226 -10.37 -16.27 -14.82
CA VAL A 226 -9.58 -17.19 -13.98
C VAL A 226 -8.20 -16.59 -13.62
N TYR A 227 -7.74 -15.60 -14.40
CA TYR A 227 -6.41 -15.00 -14.27
C TYR A 227 -6.06 -14.41 -12.89
N PRO A 228 -6.86 -13.55 -12.24
CA PRO A 228 -6.51 -13.01 -10.91
C PRO A 228 -6.36 -14.11 -9.87
N VAL A 229 -7.20 -15.15 -9.91
CA VAL A 229 -7.07 -16.31 -8.99
C VAL A 229 -5.76 -17.04 -9.25
N ILE A 230 -5.41 -17.31 -10.52
CA ILE A 230 -4.14 -17.96 -10.86
C ILE A 230 -2.94 -17.13 -10.40
N ILE A 231 -2.98 -15.81 -10.62
CA ILE A 231 -1.89 -14.88 -10.27
C ILE A 231 -1.60 -14.89 -8.77
N PHE A 232 -2.58 -15.09 -7.89
CA PHE A 232 -2.34 -15.19 -6.44
C PHE A 232 -2.18 -16.61 -5.94
N ALA A 233 -2.99 -17.55 -6.43
CA ALA A 233 -3.01 -18.92 -5.97
C ALA A 233 -1.71 -19.64 -6.32
N VAL A 234 -1.13 -19.42 -7.51
CA VAL A 234 0.11 -20.09 -7.92
C VAL A 234 1.31 -19.64 -7.06
N PRO A 235 1.60 -18.33 -6.89
CA PRO A 235 2.63 -17.89 -5.95
C PRO A 235 2.39 -18.37 -4.51
N LEU A 236 1.15 -18.34 -4.03
CA LEU A 236 0.84 -18.84 -2.68
C LEU A 236 1.11 -20.34 -2.56
N ALA A 237 0.67 -21.15 -3.52
CA ALA A 237 0.91 -22.59 -3.54
C ALA A 237 2.40 -22.92 -3.63
N THR A 238 3.17 -22.18 -4.44
CA THR A 238 4.62 -22.35 -4.52
C THR A 238 5.35 -21.97 -3.23
N ILE A 239 4.90 -20.91 -2.54
CA ILE A 239 5.41 -20.54 -1.21
C ILE A 239 5.10 -21.64 -0.20
N ILE A 240 3.87 -22.16 -0.17
CA ILE A 240 3.47 -23.25 0.73
C ILE A 240 4.31 -24.50 0.47
N ALA A 241 4.46 -24.90 -0.80
CA ALA A 241 5.29 -26.03 -1.20
C ALA A 241 6.76 -25.82 -0.78
N ALA A 242 7.30 -24.61 -0.95
CA ALA A 242 8.65 -24.27 -0.52
C ALA A 242 8.83 -24.38 1.00
N TRP A 243 7.85 -23.90 1.79
CA TRP A 243 7.84 -24.07 3.25
C TRP A 243 7.80 -25.54 3.65
N ILE A 244 6.92 -26.34 3.05
CA ILE A 244 6.83 -27.78 3.33
C ILE A 244 8.18 -28.46 3.02
N MET A 245 8.77 -28.19 1.86
CA MET A 245 10.07 -28.76 1.49
C MET A 245 11.18 -28.33 2.46
N ALA A 246 11.21 -27.07 2.89
CA ALA A 246 12.18 -26.57 3.86
C ALA A 246 12.03 -27.25 5.22
N ILE A 247 10.80 -27.42 5.71
CA ILE A 247 10.48 -28.10 6.97
C ILE A 247 10.88 -29.57 6.89
N VAL A 248 10.54 -30.28 5.81
CA VAL A 248 10.88 -31.70 5.62
C VAL A 248 12.39 -31.90 5.59
N ARG A 249 13.14 -31.04 4.88
CA ARG A 249 14.61 -31.12 4.81
C ARG A 249 15.30 -30.84 6.14
N LYS A 250 14.71 -30.00 7.00
CA LYS A 250 15.27 -29.63 8.30
C LYS A 250 14.57 -30.29 9.48
N ARG A 251 13.81 -31.36 9.24
CA ARG A 251 13.01 -32.04 10.26
C ARG A 251 13.85 -32.52 11.45
N GLU A 252 15.07 -33.01 11.22
CA GLU A 252 15.94 -33.56 12.28
C GLU A 252 16.48 -32.47 13.22
N GLU A 253 16.74 -31.27 12.69
CA GLU A 253 17.13 -30.11 13.51
C GLU A 253 15.93 -29.53 14.28
N ILE A 254 14.75 -29.52 13.65
CA ILE A 254 13.52 -29.02 14.26
C ILE A 254 13.03 -29.98 15.35
N TRP A 255 13.01 -31.28 15.06
CA TRP A 255 12.58 -32.38 15.93
C TRP A 255 13.71 -33.40 16.09
N PRO A 256 14.60 -33.21 17.08
CA PRO A 256 15.66 -34.16 17.39
C PRO A 256 15.08 -35.54 17.71
N PRO A 257 15.76 -36.63 17.34
CA PRO A 257 15.34 -37.98 17.68
C PRO A 257 15.25 -38.13 19.21
N GLY A 258 14.16 -38.73 19.69
CA GLY A 258 13.91 -38.95 21.12
C GLY A 258 13.05 -37.89 21.82
N GLU A 259 12.78 -36.75 21.18
CA GLU A 259 11.81 -35.77 21.70
C GLU A 259 10.38 -36.05 21.17
N PRO A 260 9.32 -35.88 21.98
CA PRO A 260 7.95 -36.02 21.50
C PRO A 260 7.62 -34.97 20.43
N TYR A 261 6.89 -35.38 19.39
CA TYR A 261 6.42 -34.47 18.33
C TYR A 261 5.49 -33.42 18.93
N ARG A 262 5.99 -32.18 19.02
CA ARG A 262 5.20 -31.00 19.42
C ARG A 262 5.34 -29.91 18.36
N PRO A 263 4.27 -29.19 18.02
CA PRO A 263 4.35 -28.07 17.08
C PRO A 263 5.19 -26.94 17.69
N ARG A 264 6.43 -26.79 17.21
CA ARG A 264 7.37 -25.75 17.67
C ARG A 264 7.45 -24.63 16.63
N PHE A 265 6.36 -23.88 16.43
CA PHE A 265 6.26 -22.83 15.40
C PHE A 265 7.44 -21.85 15.43
N VAL A 266 7.85 -21.39 16.62
CA VAL A 266 9.00 -20.46 16.76
C VAL A 266 10.31 -21.11 16.32
N LYS A 267 10.52 -22.39 16.64
CA LYS A 267 11.72 -23.13 16.24
C LYS A 267 11.73 -23.36 14.72
N VAL A 268 10.61 -23.82 14.15
CA VAL A 268 10.42 -23.96 12.70
C VAL A 268 10.73 -22.64 11.99
N TRP A 269 10.14 -21.55 12.46
CA TRP A 269 10.34 -20.22 11.88
C TRP A 269 11.80 -19.77 11.92
N ARG A 270 12.48 -19.94 13.07
CA ARG A 270 13.89 -19.58 13.23
C ARG A 270 14.80 -20.46 12.38
N THR A 271 14.58 -21.78 12.36
CA THR A 271 15.37 -22.73 11.56
C THR A 271 15.20 -22.46 10.08
N VAL A 272 13.96 -22.37 9.57
CA VAL A 272 13.71 -22.09 8.15
C VAL A 272 14.22 -20.69 7.78
N GLY A 273 14.01 -19.67 8.61
CA GLY A 273 14.54 -18.33 8.36
C GLY A 273 16.06 -18.28 8.30
N TYR A 274 16.75 -19.09 9.11
CA TYR A 274 18.21 -19.18 9.11
C TYR A 274 18.75 -19.87 7.86
N TYR A 275 18.19 -21.03 7.47
CA TYR A 275 18.70 -21.81 6.34
C TYR A 275 18.12 -21.39 4.98
N TYR A 276 16.93 -20.81 4.96
CA TYR A 276 16.18 -20.43 3.76
C TYR A 276 15.63 -19.00 3.85
N PRO A 277 16.52 -17.98 3.97
CA PRO A 277 16.11 -16.58 4.12
C PRO A 277 15.24 -16.08 2.96
N LEU A 278 15.40 -16.63 1.75
CA LEU A 278 14.55 -16.29 0.60
C LEU A 278 13.08 -16.66 0.81
N ILE A 279 12.82 -17.86 1.34
CA ILE A 279 11.45 -18.34 1.57
C ILE A 279 10.76 -17.41 2.58
N GLN A 280 11.48 -17.02 3.62
CA GLN A 280 11.00 -16.06 4.60
C GLN A 280 10.80 -14.66 3.99
N PHE A 281 11.72 -14.18 3.16
CA PHE A 281 11.58 -12.90 2.47
C PHE A 281 10.36 -12.88 1.54
N ILE A 282 10.18 -13.91 0.71
CA ILE A 282 9.04 -13.98 -0.20
C ILE A 282 7.72 -14.04 0.58
N SER A 283 7.64 -14.90 1.60
CA SER A 283 6.40 -15.09 2.36
C SER A 283 6.02 -13.89 3.24
N VAL A 284 7.00 -13.18 3.81
CA VAL A 284 6.75 -12.08 4.76
C VAL A 284 6.75 -10.72 4.09
N VAL A 285 7.55 -10.53 3.05
CA VAL A 285 7.75 -9.22 2.41
C VAL A 285 7.14 -9.22 1.02
N ALA A 286 7.68 -10.00 0.09
CA ALA A 286 7.34 -9.85 -1.34
C ALA A 286 5.88 -10.19 -1.65
N PHE A 287 5.35 -11.29 -1.10
CA PHE A 287 3.99 -11.74 -1.37
C PHE A 287 2.93 -10.81 -0.75
N PRO A 288 2.99 -10.45 0.55
CA PRO A 288 2.07 -9.46 1.11
C PRO A 288 2.15 -8.09 0.42
N MET A 289 3.34 -7.66 -0.01
CA MET A 289 3.50 -6.41 -0.78
C MET A 289 2.86 -6.49 -2.16
N GLY A 290 3.11 -7.56 -2.92
CA GLY A 290 2.51 -7.75 -4.24
C GLY A 290 0.99 -7.83 -4.17
N TYR A 291 0.47 -8.50 -3.14
CA TYR A 291 -0.95 -8.53 -2.85
C TYR A 291 -1.51 -7.14 -2.56
N TRP A 292 -0.89 -6.39 -1.66
CA TRP A 292 -1.29 -5.03 -1.32
C TRP A 292 -1.27 -4.08 -2.53
N ILE A 293 -0.23 -4.13 -3.36
CA ILE A 293 -0.14 -3.32 -4.60
C ILE A 293 -1.31 -3.65 -5.53
N ALA A 294 -1.55 -4.94 -5.80
CA ALA A 294 -2.61 -5.34 -6.69
C ALA A 294 -3.99 -4.96 -6.16
N VAL A 295 -4.18 -5.05 -4.84
CA VAL A 295 -5.37 -4.60 -4.14
C VAL A 295 -5.62 -3.10 -4.39
N VAL A 296 -4.59 -2.25 -4.22
CA VAL A 296 -4.69 -0.81 -4.51
C VAL A 296 -4.97 -0.55 -5.99
N GLU A 297 -4.24 -1.20 -6.90
CA GLU A 297 -4.41 -0.98 -8.34
C GLU A 297 -5.78 -1.42 -8.85
N LEU A 298 -6.32 -2.53 -8.32
CA LEU A 298 -7.68 -2.98 -8.63
C LEU A 298 -8.74 -1.98 -8.12
N CYS A 299 -8.54 -1.36 -6.95
CA CYS A 299 -9.42 -0.30 -6.48
C CYS A 299 -9.43 0.92 -7.41
N THR A 300 -8.27 1.29 -7.94
CA THR A 300 -8.13 2.42 -8.86
C THR A 300 -8.42 2.04 -10.31
N TYR A 301 -8.61 0.76 -10.62
CA TYR A 301 -8.82 0.31 -11.99
C TYR A 301 -10.13 0.85 -12.56
N GLY A 302 -10.04 1.43 -13.75
CA GLY A 302 -11.16 2.06 -14.45
C GLY A 302 -11.51 3.47 -13.98
N THR A 303 -10.84 4.00 -12.96
CA THR A 303 -10.99 5.42 -12.58
C THR A 303 -10.19 6.33 -13.50
N GLN A 304 -10.62 7.59 -13.62
CA GLN A 304 -9.90 8.61 -14.38
C GLN A 304 -8.54 8.98 -13.76
N ASP A 305 -8.28 8.59 -12.51
CA ASP A 305 -7.01 8.81 -11.81
C ASP A 305 -5.81 8.12 -12.48
N ASN A 306 -6.05 7.14 -13.37
CA ASN A 306 -4.98 6.45 -14.11
C ASN A 306 -4.42 7.28 -15.26
N ALA A 307 -5.05 8.40 -15.61
CA ALA A 307 -4.49 9.32 -16.59
C ALA A 307 -3.21 9.95 -16.01
N PHE A 308 -2.08 9.78 -16.70
CA PHE A 308 -0.83 10.44 -16.36
C PHE A 308 -0.98 11.96 -16.50
N SER A 309 -1.29 12.62 -15.38
CA SER A 309 -1.32 14.08 -15.24
C SER A 309 -0.27 14.46 -14.22
N LEU A 310 0.83 15.08 -14.68
CA LEU A 310 1.95 15.44 -13.81
C LEU A 310 1.53 16.59 -12.88
N SER A 311 1.34 16.29 -11.60
CA SER A 311 1.11 17.32 -10.57
C SER A 311 2.38 17.55 -9.73
N PHE A 312 2.47 18.71 -9.08
CA PHE A 312 3.60 18.99 -8.19
C PHE A 312 3.71 17.96 -7.05
N GLY A 313 2.58 17.54 -6.48
CA GLY A 313 2.53 16.49 -5.45
C GLY A 313 3.09 15.14 -5.93
N GLN A 314 2.79 14.75 -7.17
CA GLN A 314 3.33 13.52 -7.78
C GLN A 314 4.84 13.55 -7.94
N VAL A 315 5.38 14.67 -8.41
CA VAL A 315 6.83 14.85 -8.55
C VAL A 315 7.52 14.79 -7.19
N PHE A 316 6.96 15.46 -6.18
CA PHE A 316 7.49 15.42 -4.82
C PHE A 316 7.47 14.01 -4.22
N ALA A 317 6.37 13.26 -4.42
CA ALA A 317 6.28 11.86 -3.98
C ALA A 317 7.41 11.00 -4.56
N LEU A 318 7.76 11.19 -5.84
CA LEU A 318 8.86 10.49 -6.47
C LEU A 318 10.21 10.80 -5.81
N PHE A 319 10.48 12.06 -5.45
CA PHE A 319 11.71 12.44 -4.74
C PHE A 319 11.81 11.79 -3.36
N VAL A 320 10.70 11.60 -2.65
CA VAL A 320 10.68 10.91 -1.36
C VAL A 320 11.09 9.44 -1.48
N ALA A 321 10.87 8.81 -2.65
CA ALA A 321 11.27 7.44 -2.93
C ALA A 321 12.75 7.27 -3.27
N VAL A 322 13.47 8.35 -3.60
CA VAL A 322 14.88 8.28 -4.03
C VAL A 322 15.82 7.80 -2.91
N PRO A 323 15.80 8.33 -1.67
CA PRO A 323 16.70 7.86 -0.62
C PRO A 323 16.63 6.35 -0.31
N PRO A 324 15.44 5.74 -0.08
CA PRO A 324 15.38 4.30 0.18
C PRO A 324 15.78 3.48 -1.04
N LEU A 325 15.52 3.96 -2.26
CA LEU A 325 15.97 3.32 -3.49
C LEU A 325 17.51 3.30 -3.57
N ILE A 326 18.18 4.43 -3.32
CA ILE A 326 19.65 4.51 -3.29
C ILE A 326 20.23 3.57 -2.22
N GLN A 327 19.64 3.51 -1.03
CA GLN A 327 20.11 2.61 0.03
C GLN A 327 19.98 1.13 -0.37
N VAL A 328 18.90 0.76 -1.06
CA VAL A 328 18.73 -0.61 -1.56
C VAL A 328 19.69 -0.88 -2.73
N THR A 329 19.93 0.07 -3.63
CA THR A 329 20.88 -0.15 -4.74
C THR A 329 22.31 -0.33 -4.24
N GLN A 330 22.71 0.36 -3.18
CA GLN A 330 23.98 0.12 -2.49
C GLN A 330 24.06 -1.28 -1.88
N LEU A 331 22.93 -1.87 -1.49
CA LEU A 331 22.88 -3.26 -1.02
C LEU A 331 22.90 -4.27 -2.18
N LEU A 332 22.53 -3.90 -3.41
CA LEU A 332 22.44 -4.86 -4.52
C LEU A 332 23.76 -5.61 -4.75
N GLY A 333 24.89 -4.90 -4.69
CA GLY A 333 26.22 -5.52 -4.78
C GLY A 333 26.45 -6.60 -3.71
N LYS A 334 25.93 -6.39 -2.49
CA LYS A 334 25.99 -7.37 -1.40
C LYS A 334 24.93 -8.47 -1.54
N THR A 335 23.75 -8.17 -2.08
CA THR A 335 22.68 -9.18 -2.32
C THR A 335 23.07 -10.22 -3.37
N TRP A 336 24.00 -9.92 -4.27
CA TRP A 336 24.52 -10.90 -5.22
C TRP A 336 25.19 -12.10 -4.52
N TYR A 337 25.92 -11.86 -3.43
CA TYR A 337 26.49 -12.95 -2.62
C TYR A 337 25.41 -13.80 -1.96
N TRP A 338 24.30 -13.18 -1.57
CA TRP A 338 23.14 -13.88 -1.05
C TRP A 338 22.44 -14.73 -2.13
N PHE A 339 22.31 -14.21 -3.36
CA PHE A 339 21.75 -14.97 -4.48
C PHE A 339 22.61 -16.20 -4.79
N ARG A 340 23.93 -16.04 -4.74
CA ARG A 340 24.90 -17.16 -4.79
C ARG A 340 24.75 -18.15 -3.63
N GLY A 341 24.22 -17.71 -2.49
CA GLY A 341 23.92 -18.54 -1.33
C GLY A 341 22.66 -19.40 -1.45
N LEU A 342 21.84 -19.25 -2.51
CA LEU A 342 20.66 -20.08 -2.70
C LEU A 342 21.06 -21.53 -2.97
N SER A 343 20.41 -22.50 -2.32
CA SER A 343 20.83 -23.91 -2.35
C SER A 343 20.89 -24.52 -3.76
N TRP A 344 20.09 -24.01 -4.71
CA TRP A 344 20.15 -24.45 -6.10
C TRP A 344 21.32 -23.79 -6.85
N VAL A 345 21.63 -22.52 -6.54
CA VAL A 345 22.83 -21.84 -7.04
C VAL A 345 24.08 -22.49 -6.48
N GLN A 346 24.11 -22.85 -5.20
CA GLN A 346 25.22 -23.60 -4.59
C GLN A 346 25.42 -24.98 -5.21
N ARG A 347 24.33 -25.66 -5.61
CA ARG A 347 24.43 -26.93 -6.35
C ARG A 347 25.04 -26.77 -7.74
N ILE A 348 24.86 -25.59 -8.38
CA ILE A 348 25.39 -25.30 -9.71
C ILE A 348 26.79 -24.67 -9.65
N ALA A 349 27.02 -23.78 -8.68
CA ALA A 349 28.22 -22.96 -8.53
C ALA A 349 29.29 -23.57 -7.64
N GLY A 350 29.02 -24.74 -7.05
CA GLY A 350 29.91 -25.41 -6.09
C GLY A 350 29.71 -24.95 -4.65
N PRO A 351 30.34 -25.66 -3.69
CA PRO A 351 30.24 -25.33 -2.27
C PRO A 351 30.75 -23.90 -2.03
N PRO A 352 30.08 -23.11 -1.17
CA PRO A 352 30.57 -21.79 -0.80
C PRO A 352 31.95 -21.91 -0.14
N PRO A 353 32.82 -20.89 -0.26
CA PRO A 353 34.08 -20.85 0.48
C PRO A 353 33.83 -21.08 1.98
N GLU A 354 34.76 -21.79 2.64
CA GLU A 354 34.64 -22.18 4.05
C GLU A 354 34.20 -21.00 4.92
N ARG A 355 33.17 -21.26 5.72
CA ARG A 355 32.45 -20.25 6.49
C ARG A 355 33.39 -19.69 7.57
N PRO A 356 33.59 -18.37 7.67
CA PRO A 356 34.45 -17.80 8.70
C PRO A 356 33.92 -18.15 10.10
N ASP A 357 34.85 -18.43 11.02
CA ASP A 357 34.63 -19.00 12.35
C ASP A 357 33.39 -18.48 13.08
N GLU A 358 32.63 -19.43 13.65
CA GLU A 358 31.37 -19.19 14.35
C GLU A 358 31.49 -18.40 15.67
N THR A 359 32.69 -17.95 16.06
CA THR A 359 32.91 -17.07 17.23
C THR A 359 32.52 -15.61 16.96
N LYS A 360 32.30 -15.22 15.69
CA LYS A 360 31.69 -13.92 15.33
C LYS A 360 30.15 -13.99 15.20
N ARG A 361 29.51 -14.79 16.06
CA ARG A 361 28.11 -15.24 16.00
C ARG A 361 27.04 -14.16 16.19
N GLY A 362 27.42 -12.95 16.64
CA GLY A 362 26.49 -11.88 17.01
C GLY A 362 25.84 -11.13 15.84
N SER A 363 26.29 -11.34 14.61
CA SER A 363 26.02 -10.42 13.51
C SER A 363 25.74 -11.10 12.16
N TYR A 364 25.07 -12.26 12.12
CA TYR A 364 24.85 -13.01 10.86
C TYR A 364 24.01 -12.31 9.78
N PHE A 365 23.48 -11.12 10.03
CA PHE A 365 22.89 -10.25 8.99
C PHE A 365 23.74 -9.02 8.67
N GLU A 366 24.88 -8.85 9.33
CA GLU A 366 25.84 -7.81 9.02
C GLU A 366 26.88 -8.42 8.10
N LEU A 367 26.68 -8.18 6.82
CA LEU A 367 27.78 -8.26 5.86
C LEU A 367 28.93 -7.40 6.41
N PRO A 368 30.18 -7.88 6.37
CA PRO A 368 31.34 -7.05 6.71
C PRO A 368 31.25 -5.74 5.92
N GLU A 369 31.55 -4.62 6.60
CA GLU A 369 31.42 -3.29 6.03
C GLU A 369 32.24 -3.13 4.76
#